data_AF-A0A4R4TTW3-F1
#
_entry.id   AF-A0A4R4TTW3-F1
#
_cell.length_a   1.000
_cell.length_b   1.000
_cell.length_c   1.000
_cell.angle_alpha   90.00
_cell.angle_beta   90.00
_cell.angle_gamma   90.00
#
_symmetry.space_group_name_H-M   'P 1'
#
loop_
_entity.id
_entity.type
_entity.pdbx_description
1 polymer ?
#
loop_
_entity_poly.entity_id
_entity_poly.type
_entity_poly.pdbx_seq_one_letter_code
_entity_poly.pdbx_strand_id
1 'polypeptide(L)'
;MARTPSGLFPSGPPRRPIWREPHPVTGGGVAAGAALAAAWLLLFGLLGRDVPGYAWWTVVAGALAWAAALALVRYGDRGVATGVAIVTAGGWSIAFAIVVGRWATSSDWPLW
;
A
#
# COMPACT_ATOMS: atom_id res chain seq x y z
N MET A 1 35.21 29.26 -24.80
CA MET A 1 34.59 29.44 -23.46
C MET A 1 33.08 29.59 -23.67
N ALA A 2 32.27 28.62 -23.25
CA ALA A 2 30.81 28.69 -23.42
C ALA A 2 30.20 29.63 -22.38
N ARG A 3 29.39 30.62 -22.82
CA ARG A 3 28.73 31.60 -21.93
C ARG A 3 27.53 30.97 -21.21
N THR A 4 27.37 31.28 -19.93
CA THR A 4 26.19 30.93 -19.13
C THR A 4 24.96 31.68 -19.67
N PRO A 5 23.85 30.99 -19.99
CA PRO A 5 22.64 31.64 -20.48
C PRO A 5 21.99 32.49 -19.39
N SER A 6 21.45 33.65 -19.78
CA SER A 6 20.97 34.71 -18.88
C SER A 6 19.66 34.39 -18.15
N GLY A 7 19.00 33.25 -18.42
CA GLY A 7 17.69 32.90 -17.84
C GLY A 7 16.52 33.80 -18.26
N LEU A 8 16.80 34.89 -19.00
CA LEU A 8 15.87 35.94 -19.42
C LEU A 8 14.92 35.51 -20.54
N PHE A 9 15.27 34.47 -21.28
CA PHE A 9 14.42 33.83 -22.27
C PHE A 9 14.22 32.38 -21.86
N PRO A 10 13.03 31.79 -22.08
CA PRO A 10 12.84 30.35 -21.92
C PRO A 10 13.92 29.65 -22.75
N SER A 11 14.94 29.11 -22.06
CA SER A 11 15.92 28.22 -22.67
C SER A 11 15.10 27.10 -23.30
N GLY A 12 15.23 26.91 -24.61
CA GLY A 12 14.34 26.10 -25.43
C GLY A 12 14.01 24.71 -24.85
N PRO A 13 13.05 23.99 -25.47
CA PRO A 13 12.56 22.71 -24.96
C PRO A 13 13.72 21.81 -24.47
N PRO A 14 13.57 21.15 -23.31
CA PRO A 14 14.67 20.48 -22.64
C PRO A 14 15.47 19.61 -23.62
N ARG A 15 16.81 19.73 -23.59
CA ARG A 15 17.76 19.05 -24.51
C ARG A 15 17.55 17.54 -24.62
N ARG A 16 16.87 16.95 -23.64
CA ARG A 16 16.36 15.57 -23.70
C ARG A 16 14.85 15.61 -23.45
N PRO A 17 14.04 14.91 -24.28
CA PRO A 17 12.67 14.61 -23.91
C PRO A 17 12.69 13.84 -22.58
N ILE A 18 12.11 14.45 -21.56
CA ILE A 18 11.83 13.82 -20.27
C ILE A 18 10.45 13.20 -20.39
N TRP A 19 10.39 11.86 -20.42
CA TRP A 19 9.13 11.14 -20.35
C TRP A 19 8.42 11.52 -19.05
N ARG A 20 7.25 12.14 -19.16
CA ARG A 20 6.34 12.30 -18.03
C ARG A 20 5.38 11.13 -18.06
N GLU A 21 5.56 10.20 -17.12
CA GLU A 21 4.57 9.17 -16.86
C GLU A 21 3.21 9.84 -16.62
N PRO A 22 2.13 9.49 -17.34
CA PRO A 22 0.81 10.07 -17.09
C PRO A 22 0.27 9.82 -15.68
N HIS A 23 0.74 8.74 -15.04
CA HIS A 23 0.30 8.29 -13.72
C HIS A 23 1.51 8.08 -12.78
N PRO A 24 2.18 9.17 -12.35
CA PRO A 24 3.37 9.08 -11.52
C PRO A 24 3.00 8.58 -10.11
N VAL A 25 3.84 7.70 -9.56
CA VAL A 25 3.75 7.31 -8.14
C VAL A 25 4.34 8.43 -7.30
N THR A 26 3.48 9.20 -6.63
CA THR A 26 3.90 10.29 -5.73
C THR A 26 3.94 9.82 -4.29
N GLY A 27 4.86 10.36 -3.48
CA GLY A 27 4.92 10.06 -2.05
C GLY A 27 3.62 10.40 -1.32
N GLY A 28 2.95 11.49 -1.70
CA GLY A 28 1.64 11.87 -1.15
C GLY A 28 0.54 10.85 -1.47
N GLY A 29 0.50 10.35 -2.71
CA GLY A 29 -0.45 9.29 -3.10
C GLY A 29 -0.21 8.00 -2.32
N VAL A 30 1.05 7.59 -2.17
CA VAL A 30 1.41 6.41 -1.36
C VAL A 30 1.01 6.60 0.10
N ALA A 31 1.29 7.75 0.71
CA ALA A 31 0.94 8.04 2.09
C ALA A 31 -0.59 8.03 2.33
N ALA A 32 -1.36 8.62 1.41
CA ALA A 32 -2.83 8.60 1.50
C ALA A 32 -3.40 7.19 1.40
N GLY A 33 -2.92 6.39 0.45
CA GLY A 33 -3.33 4.99 0.30
C GLY A 33 -2.95 4.13 1.51
N ALA A 34 -1.76 4.35 2.05
CA ALA A 34 -1.29 3.66 3.25
C ALA A 34 -2.13 4.01 4.48
N ALA A 35 -2.42 5.29 4.70
CA ALA A 35 -3.24 5.73 5.83
C ALA A 35 -4.67 5.17 5.76
N LEU A 36 -5.29 5.20 4.58
CA LEU A 36 -6.62 4.64 4.36
C LEU A 36 -6.64 3.11 4.59
N ALA A 37 -5.68 2.39 4.01
CA ALA A 37 -5.58 0.94 4.18
C ALA A 37 -5.29 0.55 5.64
N ALA A 38 -4.48 1.33 6.35
CA ALA A 38 -4.19 1.10 7.75
C ALA A 38 -5.46 1.26 8.60
N ALA A 39 -6.21 2.36 8.40
CA ALA A 39 -7.47 2.57 9.09
C ALA A 39 -8.48 1.45 8.78
N TRP A 40 -8.59 1.03 7.52
CA TRP A 40 -9.44 -0.08 7.10
C TRP A 40 -9.09 -1.39 7.80
N LEU A 41 -7.82 -1.80 7.77
CA LEU A 41 -7.38 -3.05 8.39
C LEU A 41 -7.50 -3.01 9.92
N LEU A 42 -7.26 -1.85 10.55
CA LEU A 42 -7.47 -1.69 11.99
C LEU A 42 -8.94 -1.87 12.36
N LEU A 43 -9.86 -1.25 11.62
CA LEU A 43 -11.30 -1.39 11.86
C LEU A 43 -11.76 -2.84 11.78
N PHE A 44 -11.34 -3.57 10.74
CA PHE A 44 -11.73 -4.98 10.60
C PHE A 44 -10.98 -5.90 11.56
N GLY A 45 -9.70 -5.63 11.86
CA GLY A 45 -8.94 -6.37 12.86
C GLY A 45 -9.58 -6.29 14.25
N LEU A 46 -10.14 -5.15 14.61
CA LEU A 46 -10.85 -4.95 15.89
C LEU A 46 -12.17 -5.73 16.01
N LEU A 47 -12.70 -6.31 14.91
CA LEU A 47 -13.89 -7.16 14.97
C LEU A 47 -13.58 -8.56 15.53
N GLY A 48 -12.33 -9.02 15.43
CA GLY A 48 -11.90 -10.30 16.00
C GLY A 48 -11.79 -10.21 17.51
N ARG A 49 -12.53 -11.06 18.25
CA ARG A 49 -12.41 -11.17 19.71
C ARG A 49 -11.50 -12.33 20.15
N ASP A 50 -11.00 -13.07 19.18
CA ASP A 50 -10.22 -14.29 19.29
C ASP A 50 -9.29 -14.41 18.09
N VAL A 51 -8.29 -15.29 18.17
CA VAL A 51 -7.26 -15.46 17.11
C VAL A 51 -7.87 -15.89 15.76
N PRO A 52 -8.74 -16.91 15.68
CA PRO A 52 -9.40 -17.27 14.42
C PRO A 52 -10.20 -16.10 13.83
N GLY A 53 -11.01 -15.42 14.65
CA GLY A 53 -11.80 -14.28 14.21
C GLY A 53 -10.94 -13.15 13.65
N TYR A 54 -9.88 -12.76 14.37
CA TYR A 54 -8.93 -11.74 13.93
C TYR A 54 -8.24 -12.13 12.62
N ALA A 55 -7.77 -13.38 12.50
CA ALA A 55 -7.09 -13.86 11.31
C ALA A 55 -8.02 -13.82 10.08
N TRP A 56 -9.24 -14.35 10.20
CA TRP A 56 -10.19 -14.36 9.10
C TRP A 56 -10.63 -12.96 8.68
N TRP A 57 -10.93 -12.07 9.63
CA TRP A 57 -11.27 -10.68 9.31
C TRP A 57 -10.12 -9.95 8.61
N THR A 58 -8.88 -10.19 9.03
CA THR A 58 -7.70 -9.58 8.41
C THR A 58 -7.47 -10.11 6.99
N VAL A 59 -7.69 -11.40 6.75
CA VAL A 59 -7.60 -12.01 5.41
C VAL A 59 -8.65 -11.42 4.48
N VAL A 60 -9.92 -11.39 4.90
CA VAL A 60 -11.03 -10.85 4.09
C VAL A 60 -10.83 -9.35 3.82
N ALA A 61 -10.54 -8.57 4.86
CA ALA A 61 -10.32 -7.13 4.72
C ALA A 61 -9.11 -6.81 3.82
N GLY A 62 -8.02 -7.58 3.96
CA GLY A 62 -6.85 -7.45 3.11
C GLY A 62 -7.12 -7.86 1.67
N ALA A 63 -7.91 -8.90 1.42
CA ALA A 63 -8.27 -9.31 0.06
C ALA A 63 -9.11 -8.23 -0.64
N LEU A 64 -10.04 -7.59 0.08
CA LEU A 64 -10.81 -6.45 -0.42
C LEU A 64 -9.91 -5.23 -0.70
N ALA A 65 -8.99 -4.92 0.21
CA ALA A 65 -8.03 -3.82 0.01
C ALA A 65 -7.11 -4.09 -1.20
N TRP A 66 -6.67 -5.32 -1.37
CA TRP A 66 -5.86 -5.74 -2.52
C TRP A 66 -6.64 -5.63 -3.84
N ALA A 67 -7.91 -6.06 -3.86
CA ALA A 67 -8.78 -5.87 -5.03
C ALA A 67 -8.99 -4.38 -5.36
N ALA A 68 -9.16 -3.54 -4.34
CA ALA A 68 -9.22 -2.09 -4.52
C ALA A 68 -7.92 -1.51 -5.09
N ALA A 69 -6.76 -2.01 -4.65
CA ALA A 69 -5.47 -1.62 -5.21
C ALA A 69 -5.37 -1.96 -6.71
N LEU A 70 -5.84 -3.14 -7.13
CA LEU A 70 -5.91 -3.51 -8.56
C LEU A 70 -6.80 -2.56 -9.36
N ALA A 71 -7.96 -2.18 -8.79
CA ALA A 71 -8.85 -1.20 -9.42
C ALA A 71 -8.17 0.18 -9.54
N LEU A 72 -7.50 0.66 -8.50
CA LEU A 72 -6.76 1.93 -8.53
C LEU A 72 -5.64 1.93 -9.59
N VAL A 73 -4.90 0.83 -9.73
CA VAL A 73 -3.91 0.68 -10.82
C VAL A 73 -4.57 0.78 -12.19
N ARG A 74 -5.75 0.17 -12.35
CA ARG A 74 -6.51 0.20 -13.62
C ARG A 74 -6.99 1.60 -13.99
N TYR A 75 -7.37 2.42 -13.01
CA TYR A 75 -7.90 3.78 -13.24
C TYR A 75 -6.85 4.90 -13.17
N GLY A 76 -5.59 4.58 -12.83
CA GLY A 76 -4.47 5.52 -12.92
C GLY A 76 -3.92 6.03 -11.58
N ASP A 77 -4.52 5.67 -10.45
CA ASP A 77 -4.10 6.07 -9.10
C ASP A 77 -3.02 5.13 -8.53
N ARG A 78 -1.94 4.93 -9.29
CA ARG A 78 -0.87 3.96 -8.98
C ARG A 78 -0.17 4.25 -7.64
N GLY A 79 -0.05 5.52 -7.26
CA GLY A 79 0.53 5.91 -5.97
C GLY A 79 -0.29 5.40 -4.79
N VAL A 80 -1.59 5.65 -4.80
CA VAL A 80 -2.52 5.18 -3.77
C VAL A 80 -2.54 3.66 -3.73
N ALA A 81 -2.63 3.01 -4.89
CA ALA A 81 -2.59 1.55 -5.00
C ALA A 81 -1.35 0.95 -4.33
N THR A 82 -0.18 1.58 -4.53
CA THR A 82 1.09 1.13 -3.93
C THR A 82 1.02 1.21 -2.40
N GLY A 83 0.51 2.32 -1.85
CA GLY A 83 0.32 2.49 -0.41
C GLY A 83 -0.60 1.43 0.19
N VAL A 84 -1.73 1.17 -0.48
CA VAL A 84 -2.68 0.13 -0.07
C VAL A 84 -2.02 -1.26 -0.08
N ALA A 85 -1.28 -1.58 -1.13
CA ALA A 85 -0.61 -2.88 -1.27
C ALA A 85 0.44 -3.11 -0.18
N ILE A 86 1.28 -2.12 0.11
CA ILE A 86 2.32 -2.20 1.15
C ILE A 86 1.68 -2.47 2.51
N VAL A 87 0.66 -1.70 2.87
CA VAL A 87 0.00 -1.83 4.18
C VAL A 87 -0.76 -3.15 4.28
N THR A 88 -1.40 -3.61 3.20
CA THR A 88 -2.06 -4.92 3.15
C THR A 88 -1.08 -6.06 3.41
N ALA A 89 0.08 -6.05 2.74
CA ALA A 89 1.14 -7.04 2.96
C ALA A 89 1.65 -7.00 4.41
N GLY A 90 1.80 -5.81 4.99
CA GLY A 90 2.13 -5.64 6.41
C GLY A 90 1.08 -6.25 7.33
N GLY A 91 -0.21 -5.98 7.09
CA GLY A 91 -1.32 -6.53 7.87
C GLY A 91 -1.37 -8.06 7.84
N TRP A 92 -1.24 -8.67 6.65
CA TRP A 92 -1.16 -10.13 6.52
C TRP A 92 0.07 -10.73 7.21
N SER A 93 1.21 -10.03 7.17
CA SER A 93 2.43 -10.47 7.87
C SER A 93 2.22 -10.49 9.39
N ILE A 94 1.55 -9.48 9.95
CA ILE A 94 1.19 -9.44 11.38
C ILE A 94 0.23 -10.57 11.74
N ALA A 95 -0.83 -10.77 10.94
CA ALA A 95 -1.78 -11.86 11.18
C ALA A 95 -1.12 -13.24 11.14
N PHE A 96 -0.24 -13.46 10.16
CA PHE A 96 0.56 -14.67 10.08
C PHE A 96 1.45 -14.86 11.31
N ALA A 97 2.15 -13.81 11.76
CA ALA A 97 3.00 -13.86 12.95
C ALA A 97 2.19 -14.20 14.22
N ILE A 98 0.98 -13.66 14.38
CA ILE A 98 0.08 -13.97 15.51
C ILE A 98 -0.34 -15.44 15.47
N VAL A 99 -0.74 -15.95 14.31
CA VAL A 99 -1.14 -17.37 14.14
C VAL A 99 0.03 -18.30 14.46
N VAL A 100 1.21 -18.04 13.89
CA VAL A 100 2.42 -18.85 14.15
C VAL A 100 2.83 -18.76 15.62
N GLY A 101 2.82 -17.57 16.21
CA GLY A 101 3.15 -17.38 17.62
C GLY A 101 2.16 -18.10 18.55
N ARG A 102 0.87 -18.08 18.21
CA ARG A 102 -0.11 -18.83 19.01
C ARG A 102 0.12 -20.33 18.86
N TRP A 103 0.27 -20.84 17.65
CA TRP A 103 0.54 -22.26 17.40
C TRP A 103 1.77 -22.76 18.15
N ALA A 104 2.86 -21.99 18.14
CA ALA A 104 4.10 -22.33 18.84
C ALA A 104 3.93 -22.41 20.38
N THR A 105 2.95 -21.69 20.95
CA THR A 105 2.72 -21.66 22.40
C THR A 105 1.64 -22.64 22.86
N SER A 106 0.63 -22.93 22.04
CA SER A 106 -0.40 -23.94 22.37
C SER A 106 0.01 -25.35 22.00
N SER A 107 0.92 -25.55 21.03
CA SER A 107 1.10 -26.84 20.31
C SER A 107 -0.15 -27.34 19.56
N ASP A 108 -1.29 -26.70 19.76
CA ASP A 108 -2.52 -26.87 18.98
C ASP A 108 -2.65 -25.75 17.96
N TRP A 109 -3.19 -26.07 16.78
CA TRP A 109 -3.44 -25.08 15.74
C TRP A 109 -4.53 -24.10 16.16
N PRO A 110 -4.32 -22.79 15.96
CA PRO A 110 -5.18 -21.77 16.55
C PRO A 110 -6.37 -21.36 15.70
N LEU A 111 -6.59 -21.97 14.53
CA LEU A 111 -7.72 -21.62 13.63
C LEU A 111 -8.86 -22.66 13.65
N TRP A 112 -8.78 -23.71 14.47
CA TRP A 112 -9.84 -24.71 14.65
C TRP A 112 -10.20 -24.90 16.13
#